data_AF-A0A9Q6PRQ0-F1
#
_entry.id   AF-A0A9Q6PRQ0-F1
#
_cell.length_a   1.000
_cell.length_b   1.000
_cell.length_c   1.000
_cell.angle_alpha   90.00
_cell.angle_beta   90.00
_cell.angle_gamma   90.00
#
_symmetry.space_group_name_H-M   'P 1'
#
loop_
_entity.id
_entity.type
_entity.pdbx_description
1 polymer ?
#
loop_
_entity_poly.entity_id
_entity_poly.type
_entity_poly.pdbx_seq_one_letter_code
_entity_poly.pdbx_strand_id
1 'polypeptide(L)'
;MNNKHKKTLREIYTDPIKVNIVWSDVEKMLIAAGATIEERSGSAIAIFLGDEYLGIHRPHPERTTQRYVVKKVRELLKRNGIHA
;
A
#
# COMPACT_ATOMS: atom_id res chain seq x y z
N MET A 1 10.60 9.94 3.81
CA MET A 1 9.46 9.38 4.59
C MET A 1 9.18 10.24 5.82
N ASN A 2 7.95 10.77 6.00
CA ASN A 2 7.60 11.62 7.16
C ASN A 2 6.89 10.83 8.29
N ASN A 3 6.56 11.49 9.40
CA ASN A 3 5.89 10.85 10.55
C ASN A 3 4.54 10.21 10.19
N LYS A 4 3.78 10.82 9.26
CA LYS A 4 2.51 10.26 8.79
C LYS A 4 2.73 8.96 8.01
N HIS A 5 3.72 8.93 7.12
CA HIS A 5 4.05 7.73 6.34
C HIS A 5 4.54 6.60 7.25
N LYS A 6 5.39 6.90 8.25
CA LYS A 6 5.82 5.92 9.27
C LYS A 6 4.65 5.37 10.08
N LYS A 7 3.64 6.19 10.39
CA LYS A 7 2.40 5.72 11.04
C LYS A 7 1.65 4.73 10.14
N THR A 8 1.42 5.08 8.87
CA THR A 8 0.76 4.17 7.92
C THR A 8 1.53 2.86 7.75
N LEU A 9 2.86 2.92 7.66
CA LEU A 9 3.71 1.74 7.56
C LEU A 9 3.51 0.81 8.78
N ARG A 10 3.54 1.36 10.01
CA ARG A 10 3.23 0.59 11.22
C ARG A 10 1.82 -0.01 11.23
N GLU A 11 0.83 0.72 10.72
CA GLU A 11 -0.55 0.20 10.60
C GLU A 11 -0.63 -0.98 9.62
N ILE A 12 0.10 -0.91 8.49
CA ILE A 12 0.18 -2.00 7.52
C ILE A 12 0.81 -3.24 8.14
N TYR A 13 1.76 -3.09 9.05
CA TYR A 13 2.45 -4.19 9.74
C TYR A 13 1.75 -4.69 11.02
N THR A 14 0.66 -4.04 11.45
CA THR A 14 -0.08 -4.44 12.67
C THR A 14 -0.73 -5.83 12.53
N ASP A 15 -0.70 -6.64 13.59
CA ASP A 15 -1.43 -7.90 13.69
C ASP A 15 -2.46 -7.84 14.83
N PRO A 16 -3.74 -8.19 14.61
CA PRO A 16 -4.35 -8.60 13.33
C PRO A 16 -4.37 -7.46 12.29
N ILE A 17 -4.44 -7.82 10.99
CA ILE A 17 -4.48 -6.85 9.88
C ILE A 17 -5.61 -5.84 10.08
N LYS A 18 -5.25 -4.56 10.20
CA LYS A 18 -6.22 -3.44 10.23
C LYS A 18 -6.92 -3.29 8.88
N VAL A 19 -8.25 -3.12 8.92
CA VAL A 19 -9.11 -3.06 7.72
C VAL A 19 -9.70 -1.66 7.46
N ASN A 20 -9.10 -0.62 8.04
CA ASN A 20 -9.59 0.76 7.99
C ASN A 20 -8.49 1.80 7.68
N ILE A 21 -7.38 1.36 7.08
CA ILE A 21 -6.30 2.27 6.67
C ILE A 21 -6.77 3.04 5.44
N VAL A 22 -6.70 4.37 5.49
CA VAL A 22 -7.12 5.23 4.37
C VAL A 22 -6.23 4.96 3.16
N TRP A 23 -6.83 4.62 2.02
CA TRP A 23 -6.09 4.23 0.82
C TRP A 23 -5.10 5.31 0.36
N SER A 24 -5.50 6.58 0.37
CA SER A 24 -4.62 7.70 -0.01
C SER A 24 -3.38 7.82 0.89
N ASP A 25 -3.47 7.38 2.14
CA ASP A 25 -2.32 7.37 3.05
C ASP A 25 -1.38 6.20 2.72
N VAL A 26 -1.91 5.07 2.26
CA VAL A 26 -1.12 3.94 1.74
C VAL A 26 -0.38 4.35 0.46
N GLU A 27 -1.05 4.99 -0.49
CA GLU A 27 -0.43 5.48 -1.74
C GLU A 27 0.71 6.45 -1.45
N LYS A 28 0.48 7.47 -0.60
CA LYS A 28 1.52 8.44 -0.22
C LYS A 28 2.70 7.79 0.50
N MET A 29 2.44 6.78 1.34
CA MET A 29 3.50 6.03 2.01
C MET A 29 4.30 5.20 1.01
N LEU A 30 3.64 4.50 0.08
CA LEU A 30 4.30 3.73 -0.99
C LEU A 30 5.19 4.62 -1.87
N ILE A 31 4.67 5.77 -2.32
CA ILE A 31 5.45 6.75 -3.08
C ILE A 31 6.67 7.23 -2.28
N ALA A 32 6.50 7.50 -0.99
CA ALA A 32 7.60 7.91 -0.12
C ALA A 32 8.60 6.78 0.22
N ALA A 33 8.22 5.52 -0.02
CA ALA A 33 9.05 4.33 0.05
C ALA A 33 9.77 4.04 -1.28
N GLY A 34 9.54 4.87 -2.31
CA GLY A 34 10.17 4.72 -3.64
C GLY A 34 9.31 3.98 -4.66
N ALA A 35 8.05 3.69 -4.35
CA ALA A 35 7.15 3.05 -5.30
C ALA A 35 6.65 4.02 -6.39
N THR A 36 6.40 3.50 -7.58
CA THR A 36 5.65 4.17 -8.65
C THR A 36 4.27 3.52 -8.77
N ILE A 37 3.23 4.33 -8.93
CA ILE A 37 1.85 3.84 -9.07
C ILE A 37 1.30 4.32 -10.41
N GLU A 38 0.87 3.38 -11.24
CA GLU A 38 0.28 3.65 -12.55
C GLU A 38 -1.19 3.23 -12.58
N GLU A 39 -2.02 4.07 -13.18
CA GLU A 39 -3.43 3.75 -13.42
C GLU A 39 -3.56 2.84 -14.64
N ARG A 40 -4.47 1.87 -14.53
CA ARG A 40 -4.84 0.94 -15.61
C ARG A 40 -6.33 1.08 -15.88
N SER A 41 -6.89 0.25 -16.77
CA SER A 41 -8.30 0.35 -17.15
C SER A 41 -9.23 0.22 -15.93
N GLY A 42 -10.13 1.21 -15.75
CA GLY A 42 -11.08 1.24 -14.64
C GLY A 42 -10.42 1.59 -13.31
N SER A 43 -10.75 0.83 -12.25
CA SER A 43 -10.15 1.01 -10.92
C SER A 43 -8.84 0.23 -10.72
N ALA A 44 -8.35 -0.46 -11.75
CA ALA A 44 -7.11 -1.22 -11.65
C ALA A 44 -5.90 -0.28 -11.56
N ILE A 45 -4.94 -0.64 -10.71
CA ILE A 45 -3.66 0.05 -10.58
C ILE A 45 -2.51 -0.94 -10.54
N ALA A 46 -1.36 -0.45 -10.98
CA ALA A 46 -0.08 -1.13 -10.98
C ALA A 46 0.86 -0.41 -10.01
N ILE A 47 1.38 -1.12 -9.01
CA ILE A 47 2.38 -0.61 -8.06
C ILE A 47 3.71 -1.26 -8.39
N PHE A 48 4.73 -0.46 -8.65
CA PHE A 48 6.10 -0.89 -8.91
C PHE A 48 6.97 -0.45 -7.73
N LEU A 49 7.74 -1.37 -7.15
CA LEU A 49 8.70 -1.08 -6.08
C LEU A 49 9.92 -1.98 -6.28
N GLY A 50 11.08 -1.37 -6.49
CA GLY A 50 12.27 -2.10 -6.95
C GLY A 50 11.99 -2.79 -8.28
N ASP A 51 12.35 -4.07 -8.37
CA ASP A 51 12.08 -4.92 -9.54
C ASP A 51 10.73 -5.68 -9.43
N GLU A 52 9.95 -5.41 -8.38
CA GLU A 52 8.66 -6.07 -8.16
C GLU A 52 7.47 -5.22 -8.60
N TYR A 53 6.41 -5.94 -8.99
CA TYR A 53 5.14 -5.39 -9.43
C TYR A 53 3.97 -6.00 -8.64
N LEU A 54 2.99 -5.15 -8.31
CA LEU A 54 1.73 -5.53 -7.67
C LEU A 54 0.54 -4.88 -8.38
N GLY A 55 -0.28 -5.72 -9.02
CA GLY A 55 -1.58 -5.34 -9.59
C GLY A 55 -2.73 -5.53 -8.59
N ILE A 56 -3.53 -4.49 -8.38
CA ILE A 56 -4.73 -4.52 -7.52
C ILE A 56 -5.81 -3.56 -8.06
N HIS A 57 -7.04 -3.71 -7.57
CA HIS A 57 -8.07 -2.70 -7.76
C HIS A 57 -8.03 -1.70 -6.62
N ARG A 58 -8.02 -0.40 -6.93
CA ARG A 58 -8.25 0.65 -5.94
C ARG A 58 -9.60 0.38 -5.25
N PRO A 59 -9.65 0.48 -3.92
CA PRO A 59 -10.92 0.45 -3.21
C PRO A 59 -11.71 1.70 -3.60
N HIS A 60 -12.77 1.51 -4.39
CA HIS A 60 -13.76 2.52 -4.75
C HIS A 60 -15.14 1.86 -4.62
N PRO A 61 -16.15 2.50 -4.00
CA PRO A 61 -16.20 3.84 -3.39
C PRO A 61 -15.69 3.92 -1.94
N GLU A 62 -15.28 2.80 -1.34
CA GLU A 62 -14.83 2.78 0.05
C GLU A 62 -13.46 3.44 0.21
N ARG A 63 -13.37 4.44 1.10
CA ARG A 63 -12.11 5.17 1.42
C ARG A 63 -11.05 4.29 2.10
N THR A 64 -11.44 3.11 2.57
CA THR A 64 -10.64 2.20 3.39
C THR A 64 -10.04 1.07 2.57
N THR A 65 -8.80 0.73 2.89
CA THR A 65 -8.06 -0.35 2.24
C THR A 65 -8.59 -1.71 2.69
N GLN A 66 -9.04 -2.54 1.74
CA GLN A 66 -9.51 -3.89 2.03
C GLN A 66 -8.39 -4.76 2.63
N ARG A 67 -8.74 -5.71 3.50
CA ARG A 67 -7.78 -6.59 4.19
C ARG A 67 -6.79 -7.26 3.24
N TYR A 68 -7.29 -7.75 2.09
CA TYR A 68 -6.47 -8.45 1.11
C TYR A 68 -5.42 -7.51 0.50
N VAL A 69 -5.77 -6.24 0.27
CA VAL A 69 -4.87 -5.23 -0.28
C VAL A 69 -3.78 -4.91 0.73
N VAL A 70 -4.14 -4.70 2.00
CA VAL A 70 -3.15 -4.47 3.07
C VAL A 70 -2.16 -5.64 3.15
N LYS A 71 -2.65 -6.88 3.05
CA LYS A 71 -1.78 -8.07 3.02
C LYS A 71 -0.82 -8.05 1.84
N LYS A 72 -1.30 -7.80 0.62
CA LYS A 72 -0.45 -7.75 -0.59
C LYS A 72 0.59 -6.63 -0.51
N VAL A 73 0.20 -5.44 -0.02
CA VAL A 73 1.11 -4.31 0.19
C VAL A 73 2.18 -4.65 1.23
N ARG A 74 1.81 -5.29 2.35
CA ARG A 74 2.77 -5.74 3.38
C ARG A 74 3.80 -6.69 2.77
N GLU A 75 3.37 -7.67 1.98
CA GLU A 75 4.29 -8.63 1.35
C GLU A 75 5.23 -7.94 0.34
N LEU A 76 4.72 -7.02 -0.49
CA LEU A 76 5.55 -6.25 -1.42
C LEU A 76 6.64 -5.46 -0.68
N LEU A 77 6.27 -4.76 0.39
CA LEU A 77 7.22 -4.00 1.23
C LEU A 77 8.26 -4.91 1.86
N LYS A 78 7.82 -6.06 2.41
CA LYS A 78 8.70 -7.02 3.08
C LYS A 78 9.76 -7.59 2.14
N ARG A 79 9.38 -7.94 0.91
CA ARG A 79 10.31 -8.46 -0.10
C ARG A 79 11.31 -7.40 -0.59
N ASN A 80 10.90 -6.13 -0.58
CA ASN A 80 11.76 -4.98 -0.84
C ASN A 80 12.57 -4.52 0.39
N GLY A 81 12.58 -5.28 1.49
CA GLY A 81 13.35 -4.96 2.70
C GLY A 81 12.83 -3.75 3.49
N ILE A 82 11.60 -3.29 3.23
CA ILE A 82 10.99 -2.14 3.89
C ILE A 82 10.16 -2.62 5.08
N HIS A 83 10.63 -2.35 6.29
CA HIS A 83 9.99 -2.74 7.55
C HIS A 83 9.51 -1.53 8.37
N ALA A 84 8.57 -1.76 9.29
CA ALA A 84 7.94 -0.73 10.11
C ALA A 84 8.74 -0.30 11.35
#